data_AF-A0A1T5BRM0-F1
#
_entry.id   AF-A0A1T5BRM0-F1
#
_cell.length_a   1.000
_cell.length_b   1.000
_cell.length_c   1.000
_cell.angle_alpha   90.00
_cell.angle_beta   90.00
_cell.angle_gamma   90.00
#
_symmetry.space_group_name_H-M   'P 1'
#
loop_
_entity.id
_entity.type
_entity.pdbx_description
1 polymer ?
#
loop_
_entity_poly.entity_id
_entity_poly.type
_entity_poly.pdbx_seq_one_letter_code
_entity_poly.pdbx_strand_id
1 'polypeptide(L)'
;MEYTHISRIYFGMAIPSGGAVSKEDWAAFEAENIAAYFPDGYTVLPAEGAWRDTDTGQTIHEPTIVVEVAHDGSAQTQAAIRIVATIYKTLFHQQAVMVQTARAEVGFI
;
A
#
# COMPACT_ATOMS: atom_id res chain seq x y z
N MET A 1 10.54 18.72 -9.21
CA MET A 1 11.02 17.60 -8.38
C MET A 1 11.55 16.52 -9.30
N GLU A 2 12.69 15.93 -8.97
CA GLU A 2 13.20 14.78 -9.72
C GLU A 2 12.66 13.51 -9.08
N TYR A 3 11.86 12.76 -9.82
CA TYR A 3 11.32 11.47 -9.37
C TYR A 3 12.27 10.38 -9.85
N THR A 4 12.85 9.64 -8.91
CA THR A 4 13.93 8.67 -9.19
C THR A 4 13.57 7.25 -8.76
N HIS A 5 12.42 7.09 -8.11
CA HIS A 5 11.92 5.84 -7.57
C HIS A 5 10.42 5.70 -7.79
N ILE A 6 9.98 4.46 -7.89
CA ILE A 6 8.59 4.05 -7.75
C ILE A 6 8.51 3.12 -6.54
N SER A 7 7.56 3.38 -5.66
CA SER A 7 7.18 2.47 -4.58
C SER A 7 5.77 1.98 -4.75
N ARG A 8 5.55 0.70 -4.45
CA ARG A 8 4.22 0.06 -4.43
C ARG A 8 3.94 -0.47 -3.04
N ILE A 9 2.76 -0.13 -2.52
CA ILE A 9 2.24 -0.63 -1.24
C ILE A 9 1.07 -1.56 -1.55
N TYR A 10 1.08 -2.76 -1.01
CA TYR A 10 0.13 -3.83 -1.34
C TYR A 10 -0.79 -4.07 -0.16
N PHE A 11 -2.02 -3.57 -0.27
CA PHE A 11 -3.04 -3.65 0.75
C PHE A 11 -3.96 -4.84 0.50
N GLY A 12 -3.75 -5.93 1.26
CA GLY A 12 -4.66 -7.07 1.27
C GLY A 12 -6.03 -6.67 1.80
N MET A 13 -7.09 -7.13 1.15
CA MET A 13 -8.46 -6.72 1.45
C MET A 13 -9.19 -7.71 2.35
N ALA A 14 -8.68 -8.92 2.59
CA ALA A 14 -9.24 -9.85 3.55
C ALA A 14 -8.83 -9.46 4.98
N ILE A 15 -9.75 -9.49 5.93
CA ILE A 15 -9.45 -9.20 7.34
C ILE A 15 -9.20 -10.54 8.08
N PRO A 16 -8.09 -10.71 8.83
CA PRO A 16 -7.77 -11.99 9.45
C PRO A 16 -8.82 -12.55 10.43
N SER A 17 -9.55 -11.67 11.13
CA SER A 17 -10.65 -12.07 12.01
C SER A 17 -11.95 -12.46 11.27
N GLY A 18 -11.95 -12.38 9.94
CA GLY A 18 -13.08 -12.64 9.07
C GLY A 18 -13.64 -11.37 8.45
N GLY A 19 -14.18 -11.52 7.23
CA GLY A 19 -14.69 -10.41 6.43
C GLY A 19 -13.63 -9.79 5.52
N ALA A 20 -13.95 -8.63 4.97
CA ALA A 20 -13.09 -7.90 4.05
C ALA A 20 -13.22 -6.40 4.33
N VAL A 21 -12.16 -5.66 4.00
CA VAL A 21 -12.19 -4.20 3.98
C VAL A 21 -13.24 -3.76 2.97
N SER A 22 -14.24 -3.01 3.44
CA SER A 22 -15.33 -2.54 2.57
C SER A 22 -14.84 -1.47 1.61
N LYS A 23 -15.64 -1.15 0.59
CA LYS A 23 -15.31 -0.07 -0.35
C LYS A 23 -15.32 1.28 0.35
N GLU A 24 -16.23 1.45 1.29
CA GLU A 24 -16.39 2.66 2.09
C GLU A 24 -15.21 2.85 3.04
N ASP A 25 -14.79 1.79 3.74
CA ASP A 25 -13.62 1.82 4.62
C ASP A 25 -12.33 2.07 3.84
N TRP A 26 -12.19 1.44 2.66
CA TRP A 26 -11.07 1.72 1.77
C TRP A 26 -11.04 3.18 1.33
N ALA A 27 -12.18 3.71 0.86
CA ALA A 27 -12.26 5.10 0.39
C ALA A 27 -11.92 6.10 1.51
N ALA A 28 -12.37 5.84 2.75
CA ALA A 28 -12.00 6.64 3.91
C ALA A 28 -10.50 6.56 4.21
N PHE A 29 -9.94 5.34 4.24
CA PHE A 29 -8.50 5.14 4.45
C PHE A 29 -7.65 5.86 3.40
N GLU A 30 -8.03 5.76 2.12
CA GLU A 30 -7.36 6.40 1.00
C GLU A 30 -7.37 7.93 1.14
N ALA A 31 -8.53 8.53 1.42
CA ALA A 31 -8.66 9.97 1.59
C ALA A 31 -7.87 10.50 2.80
N GLU A 32 -7.93 9.81 3.94
CA GLU A 32 -7.35 10.29 5.20
C GLU A 32 -5.85 10.02 5.31
N ASN A 33 -5.34 8.96 4.69
CA ASN A 33 -3.98 8.47 4.90
C ASN A 33 -3.14 8.44 3.63
N ILE A 34 -3.70 8.06 2.49
CA ILE A 34 -2.91 8.01 1.25
C ILE A 34 -2.79 9.41 0.67
N ALA A 35 -3.93 10.10 0.45
CA ALA A 35 -3.93 11.45 -0.10
C ALA A 35 -3.22 12.48 0.79
N ALA A 36 -3.31 12.34 2.11
CA ALA A 36 -2.64 13.23 3.05
C ALA A 36 -1.10 13.10 3.01
N TYR A 37 -0.57 11.89 2.84
CA TYR A 37 0.87 11.64 2.82
C TYR A 37 1.49 11.75 1.42
N PHE A 38 0.69 11.64 0.36
CA PHE A 38 1.14 11.74 -1.03
C PHE A 38 0.34 12.81 -1.81
N PRO A 39 0.42 14.09 -1.41
CA PRO A 39 -0.38 15.17 -2.02
C PRO A 39 0.00 15.45 -3.48
N ASP A 40 1.20 15.06 -3.91
CA ASP A 40 1.65 15.21 -5.30
C ASP A 40 1.03 14.18 -6.25
N GLY A 41 0.35 13.16 -5.70
CA GLY A 41 -0.37 12.15 -6.45
C GLY A 41 0.15 10.72 -6.24
N TYR A 42 -0.70 9.77 -6.61
CA TYR A 42 -0.47 8.34 -6.56
C TYR A 42 -1.46 7.64 -7.53
N THR A 43 -1.20 6.38 -7.84
CA THR A 43 -2.09 5.55 -8.66
C THR A 43 -2.61 4.37 -7.85
N VAL A 44 -3.90 4.09 -7.95
CA VAL A 44 -4.55 2.94 -7.31
C VAL A 44 -4.84 1.87 -8.36
N LEU A 45 -4.37 0.65 -8.11
CA LEU A 45 -4.49 -0.49 -9.03
C LEU A 45 -5.21 -1.65 -8.32
N PRO A 46 -6.33 -2.17 -8.85
CA PRO A 46 -6.89 -3.43 -8.37
C PRO A 46 -5.98 -4.59 -8.78
N ALA A 47 -5.79 -5.55 -7.88
CA ALA A 47 -4.94 -6.72 -8.09
C ALA A 47 -5.48 -7.94 -7.34
N GLU A 48 -4.91 -9.11 -7.62
CA GLU A 48 -5.07 -10.33 -6.84
C GLU A 48 -3.70 -10.70 -6.26
N GLY A 49 -3.65 -10.87 -4.95
CA GLY A 49 -2.45 -11.19 -4.21
C GLY A 49 -2.43 -12.65 -3.76
N ALA A 50 -1.22 -13.19 -3.58
CA ALA A 50 -1.02 -14.45 -2.91
C ALA A 50 0.20 -14.35 -1.99
N TRP A 51 0.05 -14.71 -0.72
CA TRP A 51 1.15 -14.68 0.24
C TRP A 51 1.00 -15.81 1.25
N ARG A 52 2.10 -16.09 1.95
CA ARG A 52 2.16 -17.18 2.92
C ARG A 52 1.84 -16.66 4.31
N ASP A 53 0.70 -17.06 4.86
CA ASP A 53 0.31 -16.80 6.23
C ASP A 53 1.37 -17.34 7.18
N THR A 54 1.84 -16.50 8.11
CA THR A 54 2.98 -16.85 8.96
C THR A 54 2.58 -17.73 10.14
N ASP A 55 1.30 -17.73 10.51
CA ASP A 55 0.78 -18.46 11.66
C ASP A 55 0.44 -19.92 11.29
N THR A 56 -0.13 -20.11 10.10
CA THR A 56 -0.60 -21.40 9.58
C THR A 56 0.34 -22.00 8.52
N GLY A 57 1.18 -21.18 7.89
CA GLY A 57 2.08 -21.58 6.80
C GLY A 57 1.39 -21.81 5.45
N GLN A 58 0.07 -21.57 5.35
CA GLN A 58 -0.72 -21.74 4.14
C GLN A 58 -0.60 -20.54 3.20
N THR A 59 -0.76 -20.76 1.90
CA THR A 59 -0.88 -19.66 0.93
C THR A 59 -2.30 -19.15 0.92
N ILE A 60 -2.48 -17.87 1.27
CA ILE A 60 -3.74 -17.15 1.17
C ILE A 60 -3.77 -16.43 -0.18
N HIS A 61 -4.91 -16.50 -0.86
CA HIS A 61 -5.22 -15.71 -2.03
C HIS A 61 -6.29 -14.69 -1.68
N GLU A 62 -6.08 -13.43 -2.03
CA GLU A 62 -7.03 -12.37 -1.70
C GLU A 62 -7.02 -11.22 -2.72
N PRO A 63 -8.16 -10.52 -2.86
CA PRO A 63 -8.17 -9.22 -3.52
C PRO A 63 -7.18 -8.29 -2.84
N THR A 64 -6.43 -7.55 -3.63
CA THR A 64 -5.40 -6.63 -3.18
C THR A 64 -5.58 -5.29 -3.88
N ILE A 65 -5.42 -4.19 -3.15
CA ILE A 65 -5.27 -2.88 -3.75
C ILE A 65 -3.80 -2.48 -3.68
N VAL A 66 -3.23 -2.12 -4.83
CA VAL A 66 -1.85 -1.64 -4.92
C VAL A 66 -1.88 -0.13 -5.10
N VAL A 67 -1.17 0.59 -4.23
CA VAL A 67 -0.92 2.02 -4.39
C VAL A 67 0.50 2.23 -4.86
N GLU A 68 0.63 2.85 -6.02
CA GLU A 68 1.90 3.20 -6.64
C GLU A 68 2.19 4.70 -6.46
N VAL A 69 3.39 5.01 -5.97
CA VAL A 69 3.86 6.37 -5.71
C VAL A 69 5.21 6.57 -6.40
N ALA A 70 5.29 7.57 -7.28
CA ALA A 70 6.56 8.09 -7.77
C ALA A 70 7.14 9.06 -6.73
N HIS A 71 8.42 8.92 -6.39
CA HIS A 71 9.06 9.81 -5.40
C HIS A 71 10.55 10.05 -5.66
N ASP A 72 11.10 11.02 -4.95
CA ASP A 72 12.49 11.48 -5.03
C ASP A 72 13.52 10.54 -4.36
N GLY A 73 13.05 9.44 -3.77
CA GLY A 73 13.89 8.53 -2.99
C GLY A 73 14.30 9.03 -1.60
N SER A 74 13.83 10.20 -1.16
CA SER A 74 14.21 10.79 0.13
C SER A 74 13.82 9.90 1.32
N ALA A 75 14.57 10.02 2.41
CA ALA A 75 14.25 9.32 3.65
C ALA A 75 12.87 9.71 4.20
N GLN A 76 12.42 10.94 3.94
CA GLN A 76 11.09 11.44 4.32
C GLN A 76 9.99 10.67 3.59
N THR A 77 10.05 10.56 2.26
CA THR A 77 9.01 9.83 1.51
C THR A 77 9.03 8.33 1.81
N GLN A 78 10.22 7.75 1.99
CA GLN A 78 10.33 6.36 2.45
C GLN A 78 9.70 6.15 3.84
N ALA A 79 9.81 7.13 4.74
CA ALA A 79 9.16 7.08 6.04
C ALA A 79 7.63 7.21 5.90
N ALA A 80 7.13 8.11 5.04
CA ALA A 80 5.72 8.25 4.75
C ALA A 80 5.09 6.94 4.24
N ILE A 81 5.74 6.26 3.30
CA ILE A 81 5.33 4.93 2.78
C ILE A 81 5.18 3.92 3.92
N ARG A 82 6.16 3.84 4.83
CA ARG A 82 6.11 2.92 5.98
C ARG A 82 5.02 3.30 6.97
N ILE A 83 4.78 4.59 7.18
CA ILE A 83 3.71 5.08 8.06
C ILE A 83 2.35 4.67 7.52
N VAL A 84 2.06 4.93 6.25
CA VAL A 84 0.78 4.55 5.62
C VAL A 84 0.56 3.04 5.68
N ALA A 85 1.59 2.24 5.36
CA ALA A 85 1.51 0.78 5.48
C ALA A 85 1.24 0.31 6.92
N THR A 86 1.85 0.97 7.91
CA THR A 86 1.65 0.65 9.33
C THR A 86 0.25 1.03 9.81
N ILE A 87 -0.27 2.19 9.39
CA ILE A 87 -1.63 2.62 9.73
C ILE A 87 -2.63 1.60 9.19
N TYR A 88 -2.53 1.20 7.92
CA TYR A 88 -3.41 0.17 7.34
C TYR A 88 -3.34 -1.13 8.13
N LYS A 89 -2.12 -1.57 8.43
CA LYS A 89 -1.88 -2.80 9.20
C LYS A 89 -2.58 -2.77 10.55
N THR A 90 -2.54 -1.63 11.24
CA THR A 90 -3.19 -1.46 12.54
C THR A 90 -4.71 -1.36 12.41
N LEU A 91 -5.23 -0.56 11.48
CA LEU A 91 -6.67 -0.32 11.33
C LEU A 91 -7.44 -1.58 10.92
N PHE A 92 -6.88 -2.37 10.00
CA PHE A 92 -7.54 -3.56 9.46
C PHE A 92 -6.94 -4.87 9.97
N HIS A 93 -6.13 -4.79 11.04
CA HIS A 93 -5.54 -5.93 11.73
C HIS A 93 -4.77 -6.90 10.81
N GLN A 94 -4.12 -6.38 9.77
CA GLN A 94 -3.36 -7.20 8.83
C GLN A 94 -2.12 -7.81 9.50
N GLN A 95 -1.77 -9.05 9.12
CA GLN A 95 -0.50 -9.65 9.56
C GLN A 95 0.70 -8.94 8.92
N ALA A 96 0.58 -8.51 7.66
CA ALA A 96 1.63 -7.85 6.91
C ALA A 96 1.07 -6.91 5.83
N VAL A 97 1.90 -5.96 5.41
CA VAL A 97 1.70 -5.14 4.21
C VAL A 97 3.01 -5.18 3.44
N MET A 98 2.99 -5.63 2.19
CA MET A 98 4.20 -5.64 1.37
C MET A 98 4.47 -4.23 0.84
N VAL A 99 5.75 -3.86 0.84
CA VAL A 99 6.23 -2.64 0.19
C VAL A 99 7.37 -3.03 -0.74
N GLN A 100 7.26 -2.64 -2.00
CA GLN A 100 8.33 -2.76 -2.99
C GLN A 100 8.78 -1.37 -3.39
N THR A 101 10.09 -1.15 -3.48
CA THR A 101 10.67 0.07 -4.03
C THR A 101 11.68 -0.29 -5.11
N ALA A 102 11.62 0.42 -6.24
CA ALA A 102 12.56 0.28 -7.34
C ALA A 102 13.03 1.66 -7.80
N ARG A 103 14.27 1.76 -8.29
CA ARG A 103 14.70 2.94 -9.06
C ARG A 103 14.01 2.94 -10.41
N ALA A 104 13.58 4.11 -10.84
CA ALA A 104 12.92 4.32 -12.12
C ALA A 104 13.28 5.68 -12.68
N GLU A 105 13.32 5.79 -14.00
CA GLU A 105 13.30 7.08 -14.68
C GLU A 105 11.85 7.53 -14.76
N VAL A 106 11.51 8.63 -14.08
CA VAL A 106 10.14 9.13 -14.02
C VAL A 106 10.12 10.58 -14.48
N GLY A 107 9.31 10.85 -15.50
CA GLY A 107 9.07 12.18 -16.03
C GLY A 107 7.57 12.40 -16.24
N PHE A 108 7.10 13.58 -15.86
CA PHE A 108 5.77 14.06 -16.23
C PHE A 108 5.91 14.92 -17.48
N ILE A 109 5.11 14.63 -18.51
CA ILE A 109 5.13 15.33 -19.81
C ILE A 109 3.96 16.30 -19.95
#